data_AF-A0AAV2IL98-F1
#
_entry.id   AF-A0AAV2IL98-F1
#
_cell.length_a   1.000
_cell.length_b   1.000
_cell.length_c   1.000
_cell.angle_alpha   90.00
_cell.angle_beta   90.00
_cell.angle_gamma   90.00
#
_symmetry.space_group_name_H-M   'P 1'
#
loop_
_entity.id
_entity.type
_entity.pdbx_description
1 polymer ?
#
loop_
_entity_poly.entity_id
_entity_poly.type
_entity_poly.pdbx_seq_one_letter_code
_entity_poly.pdbx_strand_id
1 'polypeptide(L)'
;MASTLEKENESKDKDYVLAKSLGGGPLGIGDPNDRSLRKAESEIMIPQKMKLKAKTERCAEEVKKFGECAKEKGLMMPFLCRAVAKEMGNCLSAAYSDPSFVDQCTKEYLDERSEYRRTGVKAKAKKKEAVM
;
A
#
# COMPACT_ATOMS: atom_id res chain seq x y z
N MET A 1 46.00 9.87 -2.89
CA MET A 1 45.32 9.52 -4.15
C MET A 1 44.42 8.33 -3.85
N ALA A 2 43.14 8.52 -4.10
CA ALA A 2 42.05 7.76 -3.50
C ALA A 2 42.06 6.28 -3.90
N SER A 3 42.03 5.45 -2.86
CA SER A 3 41.30 4.19 -2.73
C SER A 3 40.50 3.77 -3.96
N THR A 4 40.95 2.67 -4.57
CA THR A 4 40.22 1.85 -5.52
C THR A 4 38.95 1.30 -4.89
N LEU A 5 37.85 2.05 -5.03
CA LEU A 5 36.50 1.63 -4.67
C LEU A 5 36.01 0.59 -5.68
N GLU A 6 35.92 -0.64 -5.16
CA GLU A 6 34.77 -1.53 -5.27
C GLU A 6 34.37 -1.97 -6.69
N LYS A 7 34.90 -3.16 -7.02
CA LYS A 7 34.40 -4.09 -8.02
C LYS A 7 32.88 -4.07 -8.06
N GLU A 8 32.35 -3.54 -9.16
CA GLU A 8 30.95 -3.68 -9.55
C GLU A 8 30.56 -5.15 -9.43
N ASN A 9 29.63 -5.43 -8.53
CA ASN A 9 29.04 -6.74 -8.34
C ASN A 9 28.16 -7.00 -9.57
N GLU A 10 28.79 -7.46 -10.64
CA GLU A 10 28.19 -7.97 -11.86
C GLU A 10 27.34 -9.20 -11.50
N SER A 11 26.11 -8.92 -11.06
CA SER A 11 25.11 -9.93 -10.76
C SER A 11 24.69 -10.58 -12.07
N LYS A 12 25.42 -11.65 -12.43
CA LYS A 12 25.11 -12.69 -13.42
C LYS A 12 23.68 -12.59 -13.92
N ASP A 13 23.51 -12.18 -15.18
CA ASP A 13 22.28 -12.39 -15.95
C ASP A 13 21.97 -13.89 -15.92
N LYS A 14 21.17 -14.32 -14.95
CA LYS A 14 20.46 -15.59 -15.03
C LYS A 14 19.42 -15.37 -16.11
N ASP A 15 19.39 -16.22 -17.13
CA ASP A 15 18.39 -16.17 -18.19
C ASP A 15 16.98 -16.25 -17.58
N TYR A 16 16.36 -15.09 -17.34
CA TYR A 16 14.99 -15.00 -16.87
C TYR A 16 14.09 -15.14 -18.10
N VAL A 17 13.16 -16.09 -18.06
CA VAL A 17 12.13 -16.23 -19.12
C VAL A 17 11.20 -15.00 -19.16
N LEU A 18 11.12 -14.25 -18.05
CA LEU A 18 10.33 -13.03 -17.91
C LEU A 18 11.24 -11.79 -17.82
N ALA A 19 10.71 -10.61 -18.15
CA ALA A 19 11.42 -9.34 -17.99
C ALA A 19 12.01 -9.19 -16.58
N LYS A 20 13.16 -8.51 -16.46
CA LYS A 20 13.90 -8.30 -15.20
C LYS A 20 13.02 -7.72 -14.07
N SER A 21 12.09 -6.83 -14.42
CA SER A 21 11.12 -6.25 -13.47
C SER A 21 10.12 -7.26 -12.88
N LEU A 22 9.88 -8.38 -13.56
CA LEU A 22 8.93 -9.43 -13.18
C LEU A 22 9.61 -10.65 -12.55
N GLY A 23 10.71 -11.13 -13.14
CA GLY A 23 11.38 -12.36 -12.72
C GLY A 23 12.78 -12.19 -12.10
N GLY A 24 13.31 -10.96 -12.09
CA GLY A 24 14.64 -10.68 -11.56
C GLY A 24 14.72 -10.59 -10.04
N GLY A 25 15.83 -10.02 -9.56
CA GLY A 25 16.06 -9.77 -8.13
C GLY A 25 16.61 -10.97 -7.36
N PRO A 26 16.97 -10.78 -6.08
CA PRO A 26 17.66 -11.80 -5.27
C PRO A 26 16.83 -13.07 -5.03
N LEU A 27 15.50 -12.93 -5.07
CA LEU A 27 14.53 -14.01 -4.81
C LEU A 27 13.74 -14.44 -6.06
N GLY A 28 14.04 -13.88 -7.24
CA GLY A 28 13.35 -14.20 -8.49
C GLY A 28 11.88 -13.76 -8.57
N ILE A 29 11.46 -12.82 -7.73
CA ILE A 29 10.08 -12.28 -7.62
C ILE A 29 9.96 -10.84 -8.15
N GLY A 30 10.97 -10.40 -8.92
CA GLY A 30 11.06 -9.11 -9.56
C GLY A 30 12.09 -8.19 -8.93
N ASP A 31 12.54 -7.20 -9.71
CA ASP A 31 13.59 -6.25 -9.32
C ASP A 31 13.15 -5.37 -8.13
N PRO A 32 13.89 -5.36 -7.01
CA PRO A 32 13.61 -4.48 -5.88
C PRO A 32 13.67 -2.97 -6.17
N ASN A 33 14.41 -2.55 -7.19
CA ASN A 33 14.61 -1.13 -7.49
C ASN A 33 13.65 -0.62 -8.57
N ASP A 34 12.82 -1.51 -9.13
CA ASP A 34 11.78 -1.15 -10.08
C ASP A 34 10.65 -0.37 -9.39
N ARG A 35 10.48 0.90 -9.82
CA ARG A 35 9.43 1.82 -9.35
C ARG A 35 8.25 1.96 -10.31
N SER A 36 8.18 1.13 -11.35
CA SER A 36 7.04 1.13 -12.26
C SER A 36 5.79 0.59 -11.57
N LEU A 37 4.65 1.23 -11.82
CA LEU A 37 3.35 0.81 -11.31
C LEU A 37 2.66 -0.08 -12.33
N ARG A 38 2.25 -1.27 -11.88
CA ARG A 38 1.39 -2.15 -12.68
C ARG A 38 -0.06 -1.69 -12.58
N LYS A 39 -0.91 -2.01 -13.56
CA LYS A 39 -2.34 -1.66 -13.55
C LYS A 39 -3.04 -2.08 -12.26
N ALA A 40 -2.81 -3.31 -11.81
CA ALA A 40 -3.38 -3.80 -10.54
C ALA A 40 -2.87 -3.01 -9.32
N GLU A 41 -1.67 -2.44 -9.38
CA GLU A 41 -1.11 -1.66 -8.28
C GLU A 41 -1.72 -0.27 -8.25
N SER A 42 -1.81 0.41 -9.41
CA SER A 42 -2.43 1.74 -9.54
C SER A 42 -3.94 1.73 -9.32
N GLU A 43 -4.65 0.71 -9.81
CA GLU A 43 -6.13 0.68 -9.78
C GLU A 43 -6.69 -0.02 -8.54
N ILE A 44 -5.93 -0.91 -7.88
CA ILE A 44 -6.43 -1.73 -6.78
C ILE A 44 -5.60 -1.56 -5.51
N MET A 45 -4.29 -1.86 -5.56
CA MET A 45 -3.48 -1.96 -4.33
C MET A 45 -3.27 -0.60 -3.66
N ILE A 46 -2.93 0.45 -4.43
CA ILE A 46 -2.75 1.80 -3.90
C ILE A 46 -4.08 2.35 -3.38
N PRO A 47 -5.21 2.29 -4.12
CA PRO A 47 -6.51 2.70 -3.58
C PRO A 47 -6.93 1.94 -2.32
N GLN A 48 -6.61 0.65 -2.21
CA GLN A 48 -6.85 -0.11 -0.97
C GLN A 48 -6.01 0.43 0.19
N LYS A 49 -4.73 0.75 -0.05
CA LYS A 49 -3.83 1.34 0.95
C LYS A 49 -4.30 2.72 1.37
N MET A 50 -4.64 3.57 0.41
CA MET A 50 -5.24 4.90 0.62
C MET A 50 -6.50 4.79 1.47
N LYS A 51 -7.40 3.85 1.18
CA LYS A 51 -8.63 3.66 1.95
C LYS A 51 -8.36 3.29 3.41
N LEU A 52 -7.40 2.38 3.65
CA LEU A 52 -7.05 1.99 5.01
C LEU A 52 -6.45 3.17 5.77
N LYS A 53 -5.49 3.86 5.16
CA LYS A 53 -4.80 5.01 5.76
C LYS A 53 -5.74 6.19 5.99
N ALA A 54 -6.61 6.51 5.03
CA ALA A 54 -7.60 7.57 5.15
C ALA A 54 -8.57 7.30 6.30
N LYS A 55 -9.01 6.04 6.48
CA LYS A 55 -9.88 5.66 7.60
C LYS A 55 -9.21 5.79 8.97
N THR A 56 -7.90 5.57 9.07
CA THR A 56 -7.17 5.62 10.34
C THR A 56 -6.66 7.01 10.69
N GLU A 57 -6.22 7.79 9.70
CA GLU A 57 -5.50 9.04 9.93
C GLU A 57 -6.33 10.29 9.65
N ARG A 58 -7.19 10.30 8.63
CA ARG A 58 -7.95 11.51 8.23
C ARG A 58 -9.41 11.46 8.62
N CYS A 59 -10.09 10.35 8.31
CA CYS A 59 -11.54 10.18 8.48
C CYS A 59 -11.88 9.33 9.72
N ALA A 60 -11.03 9.38 10.75
CA ALA A 60 -11.21 8.54 11.94
C ALA A 60 -12.50 8.90 12.69
N GLU A 61 -12.87 10.18 12.72
CA GLU A 61 -14.10 10.65 13.37
C GLU A 61 -15.36 10.18 12.64
N GLU A 62 -15.39 10.29 11.32
CA GLU A 62 -16.52 9.86 10.49
C GLU A 62 -16.67 8.34 10.54
N VAL A 63 -15.55 7.59 10.56
CA VAL A 63 -15.56 6.15 10.77
C VAL A 63 -16.10 5.79 12.15
N LYS A 64 -15.75 6.56 13.19
CA LYS A 64 -16.28 6.36 14.54
C LYS A 64 -17.78 6.62 14.62
N LYS A 65 -18.26 7.76 14.09
CA LYS A 65 -19.69 8.10 13.99
C LYS A 65 -20.48 7.05 13.23
N PHE A 66 -19.92 6.58 12.11
CA PHE A 66 -20.54 5.49 11.33
C PHE A 66 -20.60 4.19 12.13
N GLY A 67 -19.52 3.87 12.86
CA GLY A 67 -19.46 2.71 13.74
C GLY A 67 -20.47 2.77 14.89
N GLU A 68 -20.67 3.94 15.49
CA GLU A 68 -21.69 4.17 16.53
C GLU A 68 -23.11 3.98 15.97
N CYS A 69 -23.42 4.62 14.83
CA CYS A 69 -24.72 4.43 14.17
C CYS A 69 -24.98 2.96 13.78
N ALA A 70 -23.96 2.27 13.26
CA ALA A 70 -24.06 0.87 12.90
C ALA A 70 -24.32 -0.04 14.11
N LYS A 71 -23.70 0.25 15.26
CA LYS A 71 -23.94 -0.48 16.51
C LYS A 71 -25.36 -0.27 17.03
N GLU A 72 -25.88 0.96 16.98
CA GLU A 72 -27.23 1.26 17.48
C GLU A 72 -28.34 0.72 16.59
N LYS A 73 -28.19 0.82 15.27
CA LYS A 73 -29.26 0.50 14.31
C LYS A 73 -29.19 -0.93 13.80
N GLY A 74 -28.06 -1.61 13.97
CA GLY A 74 -27.87 -3.02 13.61
C GLY A 74 -28.34 -3.32 12.20
N LEU A 75 -29.38 -4.16 12.08
CA LEU A 75 -29.95 -4.56 10.79
C LEU A 75 -30.53 -3.39 9.97
N MET A 76 -30.98 -2.32 10.62
CA MET A 76 -31.55 -1.14 9.96
C MET A 76 -30.49 -0.11 9.52
N MET A 77 -29.20 -0.40 9.73
CA MET A 77 -28.08 0.50 9.38
C MET A 77 -28.13 1.01 7.92
N PRO A 78 -28.36 0.18 6.89
CA PRO A 78 -28.35 0.65 5.49
C PRO A 78 -29.43 1.69 5.20
N PHE A 79 -30.47 1.78 6.04
CA PHE A 79 -31.57 2.71 5.88
C PHE A 79 -31.39 3.96 6.74
N LEU A 80 -31.05 3.78 8.02
CA LEU A 80 -31.00 4.85 9.02
C LEU A 80 -29.65 5.58 9.05
N CYS A 81 -28.55 4.91 8.72
CA CYS A 81 -27.20 5.48 8.78
C CYS A 81 -26.72 6.04 7.43
N ARG A 82 -27.61 6.23 6.44
CA ARG A 82 -27.25 6.74 5.10
C ARG A 82 -26.58 8.11 5.13
N ALA A 83 -27.05 9.01 6.00
CA ALA A 83 -26.48 10.34 6.14
C ALA A 83 -25.03 10.27 6.63
N VAL A 84 -24.79 9.52 7.71
CA VAL A 84 -23.44 9.32 8.28
C VAL A 84 -22.52 8.58 7.29
N ALA A 85 -23.06 7.60 6.55
CA ALA A 85 -22.33 6.92 5.49
C ALA A 85 -21.90 7.88 4.36
N LYS A 86 -22.77 8.83 4.00
CA LYS A 86 -22.47 9.87 3.00
C LYS A 86 -21.39 10.82 3.49
N GLU A 87 -21.42 11.24 4.76
CA GLU A 87 -20.36 12.06 5.37
C GLU A 87 -19.00 11.33 5.34
N MET A 88 -18.97 10.06 5.76
CA MET A 88 -17.76 9.23 5.67
C MET A 88 -17.28 9.10 4.22
N GLY A 89 -18.19 8.89 3.27
CA GLY A 89 -17.87 8.83 1.84
C GLY A 89 -17.28 10.14 1.32
N ASN A 90 -17.82 11.28 1.73
CA ASN A 90 -17.31 12.60 1.34
C ASN A 90 -15.90 12.85 1.89
N CYS A 91 -15.63 12.46 3.15
CA CYS A 91 -14.30 12.56 3.72
C CYS A 91 -13.28 11.73 2.95
N LEU A 92 -13.63 10.47 2.62
CA LEU A 92 -12.76 9.59 1.83
C LEU A 92 -12.51 10.16 0.43
N SER A 93 -13.54 10.67 -0.24
CA SER A 93 -13.40 11.30 -1.56
C SER A 93 -12.48 12.52 -1.51
N ALA A 94 -12.62 13.38 -0.49
CA ALA A 94 -11.75 14.53 -0.31
C ALA A 94 -10.28 14.12 -0.06
N ALA A 95 -10.05 13.04 0.70
CA ALA A 95 -8.72 12.49 0.90
C ALA A 95 -8.10 11.95 -0.40
N TYR A 96 -8.91 11.33 -1.27
CA TYR A 96 -8.41 10.81 -2.55
C TYR A 96 -8.16 11.89 -3.60
N SER A 97 -8.85 13.03 -3.50
CA SER A 97 -8.60 14.20 -4.35
C SER A 97 -7.30 14.94 -4.02
N ASP A 98 -6.69 14.67 -2.86
CA ASP A 98 -5.41 15.26 -2.46
C ASP A 98 -4.23 14.51 -3.10
N PRO A 99 -3.52 15.11 -4.09
CA PRO A 99 -2.41 14.45 -4.77
C PRO A 99 -1.24 14.13 -3.83
N SER A 100 -1.03 14.95 -2.78
CA SER A 100 0.02 14.69 -1.79
C SER A 100 -0.24 13.38 -1.04
N PHE A 101 -1.51 13.11 -0.73
CA PHE A 101 -1.89 11.87 -0.05
C PHE A 101 -1.73 10.64 -0.96
N VAL A 102 -2.08 10.77 -2.24
CA VAL A 102 -1.90 9.70 -3.23
C VAL A 102 -0.42 9.37 -3.42
N ASP A 103 0.44 10.39 -3.55
CA ASP A 103 1.88 10.23 -3.71
C ASP A 103 2.52 9.57 -2.49
N GLN A 104 2.10 9.96 -1.28
CA GLN A 104 2.57 9.33 -0.04
C GLN A 104 2.20 7.85 0.01
N CYS A 105 0.94 7.51 -0.26
CA CYS A 105 0.48 6.11 -0.26
C CYS A 105 1.18 5.28 -1.33
N THR A 106 1.47 5.88 -2.49
CA THR A 106 2.18 5.25 -3.59
C THR A 106 3.63 4.96 -3.21
N LYS A 107 4.34 5.93 -2.63
CA LYS A 107 5.72 5.74 -2.15
C LYS A 107 5.80 4.63 -1.12
N GLU A 108 4.95 4.66 -0.11
CA GLU A 108 4.92 3.62 0.91
C GLU A 108 4.57 2.23 0.34
N TYR A 109 3.71 2.16 -0.68
CA TYR A 109 3.43 0.90 -1.35
C TYR A 109 4.65 0.37 -2.11
N LEU A 110 5.35 1.23 -2.85
CA LEU A 110 6.56 0.87 -3.58
C LEU A 110 7.69 0.44 -2.64
N ASP A 111 7.84 1.10 -1.50
CA ASP A 111 8.85 0.75 -0.50
C ASP A 111 8.54 -0.62 0.14
N GLU A 112 7.28 -0.88 0.52
CA GLU A 112 6.86 -2.22 0.98
C GLU A 112 7.07 -3.31 -0.08
N ARG A 113 6.81 -3.00 -1.35
CA ARG A 113 7.04 -3.91 -2.48
C ARG A 113 8.54 -4.16 -2.68
N SER A 114 9.38 -3.14 -2.56
CA SER A 114 10.83 -3.25 -2.64
C SER A 114 11.35 -4.16 -1.53
N GLU A 115 10.91 -3.95 -0.30
CA GLU A 115 11.27 -4.81 0.83
C GLU A 115 10.83 -6.25 0.64
N TYR A 116 9.60 -6.47 0.15
CA TYR A 116 9.10 -7.81 -0.14
C TYR A 116 9.95 -8.50 -1.20
N ARG A 117 10.39 -7.79 -2.24
CA ARG A 117 11.29 -8.32 -3.28
C ARG A 117 12.71 -8.60 -2.78
N ARG A 118 13.19 -7.84 -1.79
CA ARG A 118 14.50 -8.06 -1.14
C ARG A 118 14.48 -9.24 -0.16
N THR A 119 13.42 -9.33 0.66
CA THR A 119 13.40 -10.20 1.85
C THR A 119 12.44 -11.38 1.75
N GLY A 120 11.46 -11.33 0.85
CA GLY A 120 10.38 -12.32 0.74
C GLY A 120 9.30 -12.19 1.82
N VAL A 121 9.46 -11.27 2.79
CA VAL A 121 8.55 -11.12 3.93
C VAL A 121 7.51 -10.05 3.63
N LYS A 122 6.22 -10.43 3.70
CA LYS A 122 5.10 -9.49 3.48
C LYS A 122 5.00 -8.50 4.64
N ALA A 123 4.73 -7.23 4.37
CA ALA A 123 4.58 -6.19 5.39
C ALA A 123 3.56 -6.54 6.49
N LYS A 124 2.46 -7.23 6.13
CA LYS A 124 1.46 -7.72 7.10
C LYS A 124 2.00 -8.82 8.03
N ALA A 125 2.93 -9.66 7.57
CA ALA A 125 3.56 -10.70 8.38
C ALA A 125 4.49 -10.06 9.43
N LYS A 126 5.31 -9.08 9.02
CA LYS A 126 6.17 -8.31 9.94
C LYS A 126 5.38 -7.66 11.08
N LYS A 127 4.23 -7.06 10.78
CA LYS A 127 3.35 -6.45 11.80
C LYS A 127 2.78 -7.46 12.79
N LYS A 128 2.58 -8.72 12.39
CA LYS A 128 2.11 -9.77 13.28
C LYS A 128 3.23 -10.26 14.20
N GLU A 129 4.44 -10.40 13.67
CA GLU A 129 5.63 -10.79 14.45
C GLU A 129 6.04 -9.70 15.46
N ALA A 130 5.89 -8.41 15.13
CA ALA A 130 6.21 -7.32 16.05
C ALA A 130 5.20 -7.13 17.20
N VAL A 131 4.05 -7.80 17.16
CA VAL A 131 2.97 -7.68 18.16
C VAL A 131 2.83 -8.97 18.99
N MET A 132 3.61 -10.01 18.68
CA MET A 132 3.75 -11.25 19.46
C MET A 132 4.95 -11.15 20.39
#